data_AF-A0A1H2HY26-F1
#
_entry.id   AF-A0A1H2HY26-F1
#
_cell.length_a   1.000
_cell.length_b   1.000
_cell.length_c   1.000
_cell.angle_alpha   90.00
_cell.angle_beta   90.00
_cell.angle_gamma   90.00
#
_symmetry.space_group_name_H-M   'P 1'
#
loop_
_entity.id
_entity.type
_entity.pdbx_description
1 polymer ?
#
loop_
_entity_poly.entity_id
_entity_poly.type
_entity_poly.pdbx_seq_one_letter_code
_entity_poly.pdbx_strand_id
1 'polypeptide(L)'
;MPEKKSSFNDCFLLRKKTDTTGFYGKSAIQKAYFIGAYAKAVINHSFYSPVSKENTTFKNWLSSQIINYRNLDRIFEMAFRYEQKLKLRIRNDSEVRKLAHEIPESKSRGISSSKIAYAFVAGFDDYGKFSKAEQAKEDEEKNKGEKDE
;
A
#
# COMPACT_ATOMS: atom_id res chain seq x y z
N MET A 1 6.71 25.16 -12.09
CA MET A 1 5.52 24.32 -12.35
C MET A 1 5.41 23.33 -11.21
N PRO A 2 4.26 23.11 -10.55
CA PRO A 2 4.20 22.11 -9.49
C PRO A 2 4.45 20.74 -10.11
N GLU A 3 5.56 20.11 -9.74
CA GLU A 3 5.90 18.78 -10.22
C GLU A 3 4.78 17.81 -9.85
N LYS A 4 4.33 17.05 -10.85
CA LYS A 4 3.24 16.09 -10.70
C LYS A 4 3.74 14.98 -9.78
N LYS A 5 3.40 15.07 -8.49
CA LYS A 5 3.70 14.02 -7.50
C LYS A 5 3.29 12.67 -8.06
N SER A 6 4.19 11.69 -8.02
CA SER A 6 3.89 10.38 -8.57
C SER A 6 2.81 9.69 -7.73
N SER A 7 1.91 8.99 -8.40
CA SER A 7 0.73 8.37 -7.78
C SER A 7 0.96 6.87 -7.70
N PHE A 8 0.67 6.26 -6.55
CA PHE A 8 0.78 4.79 -6.45
C PHE A 8 -0.24 4.10 -7.37
N ASN A 9 -1.36 4.76 -7.66
CA ASN A 9 -2.33 4.26 -8.64
C ASN A 9 -1.69 4.03 -10.02
N ASP A 10 -0.66 4.77 -10.41
CA ASP A 10 0.05 4.56 -11.68
C ASP A 10 0.70 3.16 -11.73
N CYS A 11 1.23 2.66 -10.60
CA CYS A 11 1.75 1.29 -10.49
C CYS A 11 0.65 0.25 -10.75
N PHE A 12 -0.54 0.47 -10.17
CA PHE A 12 -1.68 -0.40 -10.39
C PHE A 12 -2.18 -0.34 -11.84
N LEU A 13 -2.28 0.86 -12.42
CA LEU A 13 -2.71 1.06 -13.81
C LEU A 13 -1.77 0.39 -14.80
N LEU A 14 -0.46 0.42 -14.54
CA LEU A 14 0.52 -0.31 -15.34
C LEU A 14 0.25 -1.82 -15.28
N ARG A 15 0.08 -2.40 -14.09
CA ARG A 15 -0.26 -3.83 -13.94
C ARG A 15 -1.53 -4.19 -14.69
N LYS A 16 -2.58 -3.39 -14.53
CA LYS A 16 -3.86 -3.57 -15.19
C LYS A 16 -3.74 -3.50 -16.72
N LYS A 17 -2.92 -2.58 -17.24
CA LYS A 17 -2.67 -2.45 -18.69
C LYS A 17 -1.88 -3.63 -19.26
N THR A 18 -0.93 -4.17 -18.51
CA THR A 18 -0.11 -5.33 -18.91
C THR A 18 -0.79 -6.68 -18.70
N ASP A 19 -1.94 -6.70 -18.02
CA ASP A 19 -2.65 -7.92 -17.69
C ASP A 19 -3.58 -8.37 -18.83
N THR A 20 -3.13 -9.40 -19.55
CA THR A 20 -3.89 -10.02 -20.64
C THR A 20 -4.98 -10.98 -20.16
N THR A 21 -5.02 -11.29 -18.87
CA THR A 21 -5.93 -12.31 -18.29
C THR A 21 -7.16 -11.70 -17.60
N GLY A 22 -7.21 -10.37 -17.47
CA GLY A 22 -8.27 -9.66 -16.74
C GLY A 22 -8.25 -9.93 -15.22
N PHE A 23 -7.14 -10.44 -14.69
CA PHE A 23 -6.90 -10.66 -13.27
C PHE A 23 -7.09 -9.39 -12.43
N TYR A 24 -6.38 -8.31 -12.76
CA TYR A 24 -6.47 -7.00 -12.10
C TYR A 24 -7.76 -6.24 -12.47
N GLY A 25 -8.56 -6.75 -13.41
CA GLY A 25 -9.91 -6.24 -13.68
C GLY A 25 -10.92 -6.57 -12.57
N LYS A 26 -10.63 -7.54 -11.70
CA LYS A 26 -11.55 -8.02 -10.66
C LYS A 26 -11.44 -7.19 -9.39
N SER A 27 -12.56 -6.65 -8.90
CA SER A 27 -12.65 -5.86 -7.65
C SER A 27 -11.93 -6.50 -6.46
N ALA A 28 -12.15 -7.79 -6.21
CA ALA A 28 -11.51 -8.48 -5.08
C ALA A 28 -9.98 -8.55 -5.20
N ILE A 29 -9.43 -8.62 -6.43
CA ILE A 29 -7.99 -8.58 -6.69
C ILE A 29 -7.45 -7.17 -6.45
N GLN A 30 -8.15 -6.15 -6.95
CA GLN A 30 -7.77 -4.75 -6.75
C GLN A 30 -7.80 -4.38 -5.26
N LYS A 31 -8.84 -4.78 -4.53
CA LYS A 31 -8.98 -4.59 -3.09
C LYS A 31 -7.80 -5.23 -2.35
N ALA A 32 -7.49 -6.50 -2.65
CA ALA A 32 -6.36 -7.18 -2.06
C ALA A 32 -5.03 -6.45 -2.31
N TYR A 33 -4.81 -6.02 -3.56
CA TYR A 33 -3.62 -5.27 -3.96
C TYR A 33 -3.47 -3.97 -3.16
N PHE A 34 -4.51 -3.14 -3.10
CA PHE A 34 -4.42 -1.86 -2.37
C PHE A 34 -4.32 -2.04 -0.86
N ILE A 35 -4.97 -3.06 -0.27
CA ILE A 35 -4.80 -3.37 1.16
C ILE A 35 -3.36 -3.82 1.45
N GLY A 36 -2.74 -4.61 0.57
CA GLY A 36 -1.33 -4.98 0.69
C GLY A 36 -0.40 -3.77 0.64
N ALA A 37 -0.64 -2.86 -0.31
CA ALA A 37 0.09 -1.61 -0.42
C ALA A 37 -0.07 -0.74 0.84
N TYR A 38 -1.29 -0.64 1.36
CA TYR A 38 -1.59 0.13 2.58
C TYR A 38 -0.92 -0.47 3.82
N ALA A 39 -0.94 -1.81 3.98
CA ALA A 39 -0.23 -2.48 5.06
C ALA A 39 1.28 -2.19 5.01
N LYS A 40 1.88 -2.17 3.80
CA LYS A 40 3.27 -1.76 3.63
C LYS A 40 3.49 -0.30 3.99
N ALA A 41 2.57 0.59 3.62
CA ALA A 41 2.65 2.01 3.95
C ALA A 41 2.70 2.26 5.46
N VAL A 42 1.83 1.61 6.22
CA VAL A 42 1.81 1.67 7.70
C VAL A 42 3.13 1.16 8.29
N ILE A 43 3.67 0.06 7.74
CA ILE A 43 4.96 -0.48 8.17
C ILE A 43 6.10 0.50 7.88
N ASN A 44 6.21 1.01 6.67
CA ASN A 44 7.31 1.90 6.28
C ASN A 44 7.26 3.22 7.05
N HIS A 45 6.07 3.80 7.25
CA HIS A 45 5.96 5.07 7.96
C HIS A 45 6.12 4.92 9.48
N SER A 46 5.93 3.72 10.02
CA SER A 46 6.18 3.49 11.45
C SER A 46 7.62 3.73 11.88
N PHE A 47 8.60 3.65 10.98
CA PHE A 47 9.99 4.00 11.29
C PHE A 47 10.16 5.48 11.68
N TYR A 48 9.27 6.35 11.20
CA TYR A 48 9.28 7.78 11.47
C TYR A 48 8.21 8.19 12.50
N SER A 49 7.54 7.21 13.14
CA SER A 49 6.51 7.51 14.14
C SER A 49 7.11 8.23 15.35
N PRO A 50 6.43 9.27 15.86
CA PRO A 50 6.79 9.90 17.14
C PRO A 50 6.38 9.07 18.35
N VAL A 51 5.54 8.03 18.17
CA VAL A 51 4.98 7.22 19.27
C VAL A 51 5.78 5.94 19.49
N SER A 52 6.00 5.16 18.43
CA SER A 52 6.78 3.92 18.48
C SER A 52 7.35 3.60 17.12
N LYS A 53 8.67 3.39 17.07
CA LYS A 53 9.38 3.10 15.83
C LYS A 53 9.16 1.64 15.40
N GLU A 54 9.28 1.41 14.10
CA GLU A 54 9.33 0.10 13.42
C GLU A 54 8.09 -0.80 13.46
N ASN A 55 7.14 -0.54 14.37
CA ASN A 55 5.86 -1.24 14.52
C ASN A 55 5.97 -2.77 14.34
N THR A 56 6.87 -3.39 15.10
CA THR A 56 7.06 -4.85 15.11
C THR A 56 5.78 -5.60 15.47
N THR A 57 4.92 -5.01 16.31
CA THR A 57 3.63 -5.59 16.69
C THR A 57 2.70 -5.79 15.49
N PHE A 58 2.51 -4.76 14.64
CA PHE A 58 1.69 -4.91 13.45
C PHE A 58 2.32 -5.86 12.43
N LYS A 59 3.65 -5.80 12.25
CA LYS A 59 4.38 -6.74 11.37
C LYS A 59 4.15 -8.20 11.78
N ASN A 60 4.35 -8.52 13.06
CA ASN A 60 4.16 -9.86 13.61
C ASN A 60 2.71 -10.30 13.57
N TRP A 61 1.78 -9.37 13.84
CA TRP A 61 0.36 -9.66 13.71
C TRP A 61 0.00 -10.00 12.26
N LEU A 62 0.45 -9.20 11.30
CA LEU A 62 0.17 -9.40 9.87
C LEU A 62 0.77 -10.71 9.34
N SER A 63 2.00 -11.07 9.75
CA SER A 63 2.65 -12.30 9.30
C SER A 63 1.95 -13.57 9.78
N SER A 64 1.15 -13.48 10.86
CA SER A 64 0.32 -14.59 11.34
C SER A 64 -1.06 -14.68 10.65
N GLN A 65 -1.41 -13.72 9.78
CA GLN A 65 -2.71 -13.68 9.15
C GLN A 65 -2.77 -14.54 7.89
N ILE A 66 -3.88 -15.26 7.72
CA ILE A 66 -4.22 -15.89 6.44
C ILE A 66 -4.76 -14.80 5.51
N ILE A 67 -4.11 -14.60 4.38
CA ILE A 67 -4.55 -13.64 3.36
C ILE A 67 -5.59 -14.29 2.46
N ASN A 68 -6.86 -13.95 2.69
CA ASN A 68 -8.00 -14.38 1.88
C ASN A 68 -9.09 -13.30 1.91
N TYR A 69 -10.08 -13.41 1.03
CA TYR A 69 -11.12 -12.39 0.88
C TYR A 69 -11.84 -12.04 2.19
N ARG A 70 -12.14 -13.03 3.04
CA ARG A 70 -12.86 -12.82 4.31
C ARG A 70 -12.03 -12.06 5.34
N ASN A 71 -10.71 -12.09 5.23
CA ASN A 71 -9.80 -11.48 6.18
C ASN A 71 -9.25 -10.13 5.70
N LEU A 72 -9.51 -9.73 4.45
CA LEU A 72 -8.99 -8.49 3.88
C LEU A 72 -9.47 -7.27 4.68
N ASP A 73 -10.75 -7.20 5.01
CA ASP A 73 -11.32 -6.09 5.77
C ASP A 73 -10.74 -5.99 7.18
N ARG A 74 -10.57 -7.13 7.85
CA ARG A 74 -9.89 -7.18 9.15
C ARG A 74 -8.45 -6.68 9.07
N ILE A 75 -7.72 -7.04 8.01
CA ILE A 75 -6.35 -6.55 7.79
C ILE A 75 -6.35 -5.04 7.56
N PHE A 76 -7.27 -4.53 6.75
CA PHE A 76 -7.43 -3.09 6.51
C PHE A 76 -7.74 -2.34 7.81
N GLU A 77 -8.72 -2.80 8.60
CA GLU A 77 -9.09 -2.19 9.87
C GLU A 77 -7.93 -2.18 10.86
N MET A 78 -7.17 -3.27 10.93
CA MET A 78 -6.00 -3.35 11.81
C MET A 78 -4.88 -2.41 11.35
N ALA A 79 -4.62 -2.32 10.04
CA ALA A 79 -3.68 -1.34 9.49
C ALA A 79 -4.11 0.09 9.87
N PHE A 80 -5.40 0.42 9.71
CA PHE A 80 -5.97 1.71 10.09
C PHE A 80 -5.82 2.02 11.58
N ARG A 81 -6.09 1.04 12.46
CA ARG A 81 -5.89 1.20 13.91
C ARG A 81 -4.44 1.54 14.24
N TYR A 82 -3.47 0.89 13.60
CA TYR A 82 -2.05 1.17 13.83
C TYR A 82 -1.59 2.50 13.24
N GLU A 83 -2.12 2.90 12.09
CA GLU A 83 -1.89 4.25 11.54
C GLU A 83 -2.28 5.32 12.56
N GLN A 84 -3.50 5.22 13.10
CA GLN A 84 -4.03 6.17 14.08
C GLN A 84 -3.25 6.11 15.40
N LYS A 85 -3.02 4.90 15.94
CA LYS A 85 -2.30 4.70 17.21
C LYS A 85 -0.88 5.27 17.18
N LEU A 86 -0.21 5.15 16.04
CA LEU A 86 1.17 5.62 15.87
C LEU A 86 1.28 7.05 15.33
N LYS A 87 0.14 7.73 15.11
CA LYS A 87 0.06 9.07 14.52
C LYS A 87 0.90 9.17 13.25
N LEU A 88 0.82 8.15 12.39
CA LEU A 88 1.59 8.11 11.16
C LEU A 88 1.09 9.21 10.23
N ARG A 89 2.02 10.04 9.75
CA ARG A 89 1.79 10.96 8.64
C ARG A 89 2.33 10.28 7.39
N ILE A 90 1.48 9.49 6.75
CA ILE A 90 1.81 8.81 5.51
C ILE A 90 1.85 9.89 4.42
N ARG A 91 2.97 10.11 3.73
CA ARG A 91 3.12 11.29 2.84
C ARG A 91 2.07 11.33 1.71
N ASN A 92 1.57 10.16 1.31
CA ASN A 92 0.38 9.93 0.47
C ASN A 92 -0.85 9.55 1.34
N ASP A 93 -1.13 10.34 2.38
CA ASP A 93 -1.97 10.03 3.56
C ASP A 93 -3.41 9.60 3.24
N SER A 94 -3.83 9.72 1.99
CA SER A 94 -5.15 9.27 1.58
C SER A 94 -5.16 8.41 0.33
N GLU A 95 -4.08 8.29 -0.43
CA GLU A 95 -4.20 7.67 -1.75
C GLU A 95 -4.40 6.16 -1.63
N VAL A 96 -3.43 5.43 -1.07
CA VAL A 96 -3.54 3.98 -0.89
C VAL A 96 -4.65 3.58 0.08
N ARG A 97 -4.92 4.40 1.10
CA ARG A 97 -6.04 4.19 2.02
C ARG A 97 -7.40 4.38 1.32
N LYS A 98 -7.57 5.44 0.52
CA LYS A 98 -8.78 5.68 -0.28
C LYS A 98 -8.93 4.58 -1.32
N LEU A 99 -7.87 4.24 -2.06
CA LEU A 99 -7.91 3.17 -3.05
C LEU A 99 -8.26 1.81 -2.42
N ALA A 100 -7.81 1.52 -1.20
CA ALA A 100 -8.21 0.31 -0.49
C ALA A 100 -9.69 0.34 -0.03
N HIS A 101 -10.22 1.51 0.29
CA HIS A 101 -11.58 1.71 0.81
C HIS A 101 -12.64 1.86 -0.30
N GLU A 102 -12.29 2.49 -1.43
CA GLU A 102 -13.20 2.84 -2.53
C GLU A 102 -13.60 1.62 -3.39
N ILE A 103 -12.91 0.50 -3.25
CA ILE A 103 -13.21 -0.69 -4.05
C ILE A 103 -14.38 -1.46 -3.44
N PRO A 104 -15.51 -1.60 -4.16
CA PRO A 104 -16.71 -2.20 -3.63
C PRO A 104 -16.45 -3.64 -3.16
N GLU A 105 -17.09 -4.01 -2.04
CA GLU A 105 -17.26 -5.41 -1.67
C GLU A 105 -18.18 -6.11 -2.67
N SER A 106 -17.60 -6.58 -3.77
CA SER A 106 -18.27 -7.63 -4.53
C SER A 106 -17.62 -8.96 -4.19
N LYS A 107 -18.42 -9.87 -3.62
CA LYS A 107 -18.06 -11.28 -3.49
C LYS A 107 -17.87 -11.81 -4.91
N SER A 108 -16.65 -11.81 -5.41
CA SER A 108 -16.34 -12.49 -6.65
C SER A 108 -16.42 -13.99 -6.37
N ARG A 109 -17.56 -14.61 -6.71
CA ARG A 109 -17.67 -16.07 -6.70
C ARG A 109 -16.54 -16.63 -7.59
N GLY A 110 -15.75 -17.57 -7.07
CA GLY A 110 -14.74 -18.29 -7.84
C GLY A 110 -13.31 -17.72 -7.86
N ILE A 111 -12.96 -16.69 -7.07
CA ILE A 111 -11.55 -16.32 -6.88
C ILE A 111 -10.95 -17.14 -5.72
N SER A 112 -9.86 -17.86 -6.01
CA SER A 112 -9.15 -18.65 -5.00
C SER A 112 -8.40 -17.76 -4.02
N SER A 113 -8.25 -18.23 -2.78
CA SER A 113 -7.45 -17.53 -1.75
C SER A 113 -6.02 -17.25 -2.20
N SER A 114 -5.40 -18.16 -2.97
CA SER A 114 -4.05 -17.98 -3.51
C SER A 114 -3.95 -16.77 -4.44
N LYS A 115 -4.99 -16.51 -5.26
CA LYS A 115 -5.05 -15.34 -6.14
C LYS A 115 -5.17 -14.04 -5.33
N ILE A 116 -5.95 -14.06 -4.25
CA ILE A 116 -6.08 -12.93 -3.32
C ILE A 116 -4.75 -12.66 -2.62
N ALA A 117 -4.10 -13.70 -2.08
CA ALA A 117 -2.81 -13.61 -1.42
C ALA A 117 -1.72 -13.09 -2.37
N TYR A 118 -1.69 -13.59 -3.60
CA TYR A 118 -0.78 -13.10 -4.63
C TYR A 118 -0.96 -11.60 -4.90
N ALA A 119 -2.21 -11.15 -5.11
CA ALA A 119 -2.49 -9.75 -5.36
C ALA A 119 -2.08 -8.85 -4.19
N PHE A 120 -2.35 -9.30 -2.95
CA PHE A 120 -1.93 -8.62 -1.74
C PHE A 120 -0.41 -8.46 -1.67
N VAL A 121 0.34 -9.54 -1.88
CA VAL A 121 1.81 -9.50 -1.86
C VAL A 121 2.35 -8.59 -2.97
N ALA A 122 1.76 -8.65 -4.17
CA ALA A 122 2.13 -7.78 -5.27
C ALA A 122 1.97 -6.29 -4.91
N GLY A 123 0.86 -5.91 -4.27
CA GLY A 123 0.64 -4.53 -3.81
C GLY A 123 1.59 -4.13 -2.69
N PHE A 124 1.87 -5.05 -1.76
CA PHE A 124 2.83 -4.85 -0.68
C PHE A 124 4.24 -4.55 -1.21
N ASP A 125 4.71 -5.36 -2.17
CA ASP A 125 6.05 -5.23 -2.74
C ASP A 125 6.18 -3.99 -3.63
N ASP A 126 5.17 -3.73 -4.46
CA ASP A 126 5.16 -2.55 -5.33
C ASP A 126 5.18 -1.25 -4.53
N TYR A 127 4.40 -1.16 -3.46
CA TYR A 127 4.44 0.02 -2.61
C TYR A 127 5.82 0.16 -1.94
N GLY A 128 6.44 -0.95 -1.56
CA GLY A 128 7.81 -0.98 -1.07
C GLY A 128 8.79 -0.34 -2.06
N LYS A 129 8.70 -0.71 -3.35
CA LYS A 129 9.54 -0.14 -4.42
C LYS A 129 9.21 1.33 -4.68
N PHE A 130 7.93 1.65 -4.78
CA PHE A 130 7.42 3.01 -4.99
C PHE A 130 7.92 3.97 -3.91
N SER A 131 7.75 3.63 -2.64
CA SER A 131 8.16 4.52 -1.54
C SER A 131 9.68 4.75 -1.50
N LYS A 132 10.48 3.73 -1.83
CA LYS A 132 11.95 3.88 -1.92
C LYS A 132 12.35 4.79 -3.08
N ALA A 133 11.70 4.66 -4.23
CA ALA A 133 11.97 5.50 -5.39
C ALA A 133 11.59 6.97 -5.12
N GLU A 134 10.47 7.21 -4.44
CA GLU A 134 10.06 8.56 -4.05
C GLU A 134 11.01 9.18 -3.01
N GLN A 135 11.46 8.41 -2.01
CA GLN A 135 12.47 8.87 -1.05
C GLN A 135 13.77 9.27 -1.74
N ALA A 136 14.25 8.46 -2.70
CA ALA A 136 15.48 8.77 -3.43
C ALA A 136 15.38 10.08 -4.23
N LYS A 137 14.22 10.35 -4.87
CA LYS A 137 13.99 11.62 -5.59
C LYS A 137 14.00 12.83 -4.65
N GLU A 138 13.36 12.70 -3.48
CA GLU A 138 13.33 13.78 -2.49
C GLU A 138 14.72 14.08 -1.92
N ASP A 139 15.56 13.06 -1.75
CA ASP A 139 16.95 13.23 -1.31
C ASP A 139 17.82 13.88 -2.41
N GLU A 140 17.58 13.55 -3.68
CA GLU A 140 18.23 14.21 -4.83
C GLU A 140 17.82 15.68 -4.98
N GLU A 141 16.55 16.01 -4.78
CA GLU A 141 16.04 17.39 -4.83
C GLU A 141 16.62 18.25 -3.71
N LYS A 142 16.70 17.73 -2.48
CA LYS A 142 17.33 18.44 -1.36
C LYS A 142 18.81 18.71 -1.60
N ASN A 143 19.55 17.72 -2.11
CA ASN A 143 20.97 17.86 -2.41
C ASN A 143 21.26 18.80 -3.61
N LYS A 144 20.28 19.06 -4.48
CA LYS A 144 20.41 20.09 -5.53
C LYS A 144 20.16 21.49 -4.97
N GLY A 145 19.22 21.65 -4.03
CA GLY A 145 18.95 22.94 -3.38
C GLY A 145 20.10 23.47 -2.53
N GLU A 146 20.87 22.59 -1.87
CA GLU A 146 22.04 22.98 -1.06
C GLU A 146 23.30 23.34 -1.88
N LYS A 147 23.33 23.10 -3.19
CA LYS A 147 24.48 23.44 -4.05
C LYS A 147 24.36 24.79 -4.75
N ASP A 148 23.21 25.43 -4.66
CA ASP A 148 22.91 26.72 -5.28
C ASP A 148 22.81 27.88 -4.25
N GLU A 149 23.18 27.64 -2.98
CA GLU A 149 23.43 28.66 -1.94
C GLU A 149 24.94 28.79 -1.64
#